data_AF-M0ZZV0-F1
#
_entry.id   AF-M0ZZV0-F1
#
_cell.length_a   1.000
_cell.length_b   1.000
_cell.length_c   1.000
_cell.angle_alpha   90.00
_cell.angle_beta   90.00
_cell.angle_gamma   90.00
#
_symmetry.space_group_name_H-M   'P 1'
#
loop_
_entity.id
_entity.type
_entity.pdbx_description
1 polymer ?
#
loop_
_entity_poly.entity_id
_entity_poly.type
_entity_poly.pdbx_seq_one_letter_code
_entity_poly.pdbx_strand_id
1 'polypeptide(L)'
;MQGFANREALSTTISSRKATFYSRSRSSLWTKGETSNNFINVFDVFLDCDRDSIIYLGKPDGPTCHTGSETCYYTPVDELLKNPEVSRILSGVLIFFSSSLYYLSKRSF
;
A
#
# COMPACT_ATOMS: atom_id res chain seq x y z
N MET A 1 -3.83 1.10 -0.78
CA MET A 1 -2.88 1.01 -1.92
C MET A 1 -1.46 0.96 -1.37
N GLN A 2 -0.47 0.56 -2.18
CA GLN A 2 0.96 0.66 -1.86
C GLN A 2 1.68 1.48 -2.93
N GLY A 3 2.68 2.25 -2.52
CA GLY A 3 3.54 3.03 -3.39
C GLY A 3 4.91 3.22 -2.76
N PHE A 4 5.87 3.72 -3.54
CA PHE A 4 7.19 4.08 -3.04
C PHE A 4 7.22 5.56 -2.70
N ALA A 5 7.97 5.94 -1.67
CA ALA A 5 8.21 7.33 -1.32
C ALA A 5 9.72 7.52 -1.12
N ASN A 6 10.24 8.63 -1.62
CA ASN A 6 11.57 9.12 -1.30
C ASN A 6 11.47 10.33 -0.36
N ARG A 7 12.60 10.96 -0.04
CA ARG A 7 12.63 12.13 0.86
C ARG A 7 11.74 13.27 0.35
N GLU A 8 11.79 13.59 -0.94
CA GLU A 8 10.97 14.68 -1.50
C GLU A 8 9.47 14.34 -1.47
N ALA A 9 9.08 13.09 -1.74
CA ALA A 9 7.69 12.64 -1.67
C ALA A 9 7.12 12.75 -0.25
N LEU A 10 7.90 12.37 0.76
CA LEU A 10 7.53 12.50 2.18
C LEU A 10 7.37 13.97 2.59
N SER A 11 8.35 14.82 2.24
CA SER A 11 8.28 16.26 2.50
C SER A 11 7.06 16.91 1.84
N THR A 12 6.77 16.52 0.60
CA THR A 12 5.58 17.00 -0.13
C THR A 12 4.29 16.50 0.52
N THR A 13 4.25 15.25 0.98
CA THR A 13 3.07 14.71 1.67
C THR A 13 2.79 15.43 2.98
N ILE A 14 3.82 15.67 3.80
CA ILE A 14 3.70 16.35 5.09
C ILE A 14 3.23 17.79 4.91
N SER A 15 3.77 18.50 3.93
CA SER A 15 3.44 19.90 3.66
C SER A 15 2.05 20.08 3.01
N SER A 16 1.72 19.26 2.01
CA SER A 16 0.46 19.38 1.27
C SER A 16 -0.72 18.65 1.92
N ARG A 17 -0.45 17.73 2.85
CA ARG A 17 -1.43 16.77 3.41
C ARG A 17 -2.15 15.95 2.35
N LYS A 18 -1.52 15.73 1.19
CA LYS A 18 -1.99 14.83 0.13
C LYS A 18 -0.97 13.72 -0.07
N ALA A 19 -1.43 12.49 -0.29
CA ALA A 19 -0.53 11.36 -0.50
C ALA A 19 0.29 11.54 -1.80
N THR A 20 1.57 11.87 -1.65
CA THR A 20 2.54 11.99 -2.74
C THR A 20 3.52 10.84 -2.70
N PHE A 21 3.82 10.28 -3.87
CA PHE A 21 4.68 9.12 -4.05
C PHE A 21 5.77 9.42 -5.07
N TYR A 22 6.80 8.57 -5.08
CA TYR A 22 7.88 8.59 -6.05
C TYR A 22 7.73 7.42 -7.02
N SER A 23 7.67 7.73 -8.32
CA SER A 23 7.65 6.73 -9.38
C SER A 23 9.08 6.33 -9.72
N ARG A 24 9.49 5.12 -9.33
CA ARG A 24 10.85 4.61 -9.62
C ARG A 24 11.14 4.48 -11.12
N SER A 25 10.13 4.22 -11.94
CA SER A 25 10.28 4.08 -13.40
C SER A 25 10.36 5.42 -14.14
N ARG A 26 9.64 6.43 -13.65
CA ARG A 26 9.63 7.78 -14.25
C ARG A 26 10.61 8.74 -13.57
N SER A 27 11.27 8.30 -12.50
CA SER A 27 12.15 9.09 -11.64
C SER A 27 11.54 10.43 -11.20
N SER A 28 10.23 10.44 -10.92
CA SER A 28 9.47 11.66 -10.66
C SER A 28 8.45 11.50 -9.52
N LEU A 29 8.07 12.64 -8.92
CA LEU A 29 6.98 12.71 -7.95
C LEU A 29 5.62 12.63 -8.66
N TRP A 30 4.64 12.07 -7.97
CA TRP A 30 3.24 12.13 -8.39
C TRP A 30 2.32 12.12 -7.16
N THR A 31 1.30 12.96 -7.17
CA THR A 31 0.32 13.01 -6.06
C THR A 31 -0.91 12.22 -6.45
N LYS A 32 -1.34 11.30 -5.58
CA LYS A 32 -2.55 10.51 -5.83
C LYS A 32 -3.75 11.46 -5.94
N GLY A 33 -4.43 11.40 -7.07
CA GLY A 33 -5.61 12.22 -7.35
C GLY A 33 -5.40 13.29 -8.42
N GLU A 34 -4.16 13.63 -8.80
CA GLU A 34 -3.88 14.73 -9.75
C GLU A 34 -4.66 14.66 -11.07
N THR A 35 -4.89 13.45 -11.60
CA THR A 35 -5.68 13.25 -12.84
C THR A 35 -7.13 12.85 -12.58
N SER A 36 -7.42 12.22 -11.44
CA SER A 36 -8.74 11.60 -11.17
C SER A 36 -9.62 12.39 -10.22
N ASN A 37 -9.09 13.43 -9.56
CA ASN A 37 -9.67 14.12 -8.41
C ASN A 37 -9.91 13.23 -7.17
N ASN A 38 -9.62 11.93 -7.22
CA ASN A 38 -9.68 11.03 -6.07
C ASN A 38 -8.39 11.13 -5.25
N PHE A 39 -8.25 12.24 -4.51
CA PHE A 39 -7.11 12.45 -3.60
C PHE A 39 -7.19 11.55 -2.37
N ILE A 40 -6.07 11.43 -1.66
CA ILE A 40 -6.02 10.87 -0.30
C ILE A 40 -5.47 11.97 0.61
N ASN A 41 -6.34 12.51 1.47
CA ASN A 41 -6.00 13.57 2.42
C ASN A 41 -5.37 12.94 3.68
N VAL A 42 -4.05 13.07 3.80
CA VAL A 42 -3.24 12.43 4.85
C VAL A 42 -3.29 13.27 6.12
N PHE A 43 -3.73 12.67 7.22
CA PHE A 43 -3.73 13.33 8.53
C PHE A 43 -2.57 12.86 9.41
N ASP A 44 -2.06 11.64 9.25
CA ASP A 44 -0.89 11.14 9.98
C ASP A 44 0.03 10.25 9.14
N VAL A 45 1.29 10.17 9.57
CA VAL A 45 2.35 9.38 8.94
C VAL A 45 3.14 8.64 10.03
N PHE A 46 3.28 7.32 9.91
CA PHE A 46 3.99 6.47 10.87
C PHE A 46 5.12 5.72 10.18
N LEU A 47 6.25 5.59 10.88
CA LEU A 47 7.37 4.72 10.51
C LEU A 47 7.22 3.38 11.23
N ASP A 48 7.59 2.28 10.60
CA ASP A 48 7.66 0.97 11.25
C ASP A 48 8.88 0.82 12.17
N CYS A 49 9.03 -0.35 12.80
CA CYS A 49 9.99 -0.56 13.88
C CYS A 49 11.45 -0.70 13.41
N ASP A 50 11.67 -1.29 12.23
CA ASP A 50 12.96 -1.46 11.56
C ASP A 50 13.25 -0.38 10.52
N ARG A 51 12.31 0.57 10.33
CA ARG A 51 12.47 1.83 9.61
C ARG A 51 12.64 1.66 8.10
N ASP A 52 12.03 0.64 7.53
CA ASP A 52 12.04 0.40 6.09
C ASP A 52 10.68 0.63 5.41
N SER A 53 9.62 0.85 6.19
CA SER A 53 8.27 1.13 5.68
C SER A 53 7.56 2.26 6.44
N ILE A 54 6.64 2.91 5.73
CA ILE A 54 5.85 4.03 6.23
C ILE A 54 4.37 3.79 5.94
N ILE A 55 3.52 4.08 6.92
CA ILE A 55 2.06 4.10 6.78
C ILE A 55 1.58 5.55 6.70
N TYR A 56 0.83 5.87 5.65
CA TYR A 56 0.01 7.08 5.58
C TYR A 56 -1.41 6.75 6.07
N LEU A 57 -1.87 7.46 7.10
CA LEU A 57 -3.28 7.47 7.47
C LEU A 57 -3.95 8.67 6.81
N GLY A 58 -4.96 8.40 5.99
CA GLY A 58 -5.64 9.43 5.24
C GLY A 58 -7.07 9.08 4.84
N LYS A 59 -7.85 10.11 4.53
CA LYS A 59 -9.22 10.01 4.04
C LYS A 59 -9.24 10.16 2.51
N PRO A 60 -9.71 9.16 1.75
CA PRO A 60 -9.87 9.28 0.31
C PRO A 60 -11.09 10.13 -0.06
N ASP A 61 -10.98 10.92 -1.14
CA ASP A 61 -12.08 11.75 -1.69
C ASP A 61 -12.95 11.00 -2.71
N GLY A 62 -12.59 9.75 -3.02
CA GLY A 62 -13.26 8.88 -3.97
C GLY A 62 -12.59 7.51 -4.02
N PRO A 63 -12.95 6.62 -4.97
CA PRO A 63 -12.32 5.31 -5.06
C PRO A 63 -10.81 5.43 -5.27
N THR A 64 -10.04 4.72 -4.45
CA THR A 64 -8.58 4.74 -4.54
C THR A 64 -8.09 4.01 -5.78
N CYS A 65 -8.78 2.94 -6.18
CA CYS A 65 -8.40 2.10 -7.31
C CYS A 65 -8.93 2.66 -8.63
N HIS A 66 -8.16 2.47 -9.70
CA HIS A 66 -8.56 2.85 -11.06
C HIS A 66 -9.74 2.02 -11.60
N THR A 67 -10.08 0.90 -10.97
CA THR A 67 -11.25 0.06 -11.30
C THR A 67 -12.56 0.62 -10.74
N GLY A 68 -12.50 1.67 -9.91
CA GLY A 68 -13.65 2.16 -9.15
C GLY A 68 -13.82 1.51 -7.78
N SER A 69 -12.99 0.53 -7.42
CA SER A 69 -13.00 -0.07 -6.07
C SER A 69 -12.36 0.84 -5.02
N GLU A 70 -12.78 0.73 -3.77
CA GLU A 70 -12.30 1.57 -2.65
C GLU A 70 -10.80 1.42 -2.38
N THR A 71 -10.26 0.21 -2.56
CA THR A 71 -8.85 -0.16 -2.37
C THR A 71 -8.35 -0.95 -3.56
N CYS A 72 -7.03 -1.01 -3.79
CA CYS A 72 -6.44 -1.96 -4.75
C CYS A 72 -6.43 -3.41 -4.21
N TYR A 73 -6.60 -3.58 -2.90
CA TYR A 73 -6.61 -4.88 -2.21
C TYR A 73 -8.03 -5.39 -2.02
N TYR A 74 -8.80 -5.50 -3.10
CA TYR A 74 -10.23 -5.87 -3.05
C TYR A 74 -10.48 -7.38 -3.22
N THR A 75 -9.47 -8.15 -3.62
CA THR A 75 -9.57 -9.60 -3.79
C THR A 75 -8.98 -10.32 -2.57
N PRO A 76 -9.76 -11.13 -1.84
CA PRO A 76 -9.26 -11.88 -0.70
C PRO A 76 -8.43 -13.09 -1.18
N VAL A 77 -7.33 -13.38 -0.47
CA VAL A 77 -6.39 -14.43 -0.88
C VAL A 77 -6.92 -15.83 -0.62
N ASP A 78 -7.76 -16.03 0.40
CA ASP A 78 -8.29 -17.35 0.74
C ASP A 78 -9.21 -17.91 -0.35
N GLU A 79 -9.96 -17.05 -1.05
CA GLU A 79 -10.76 -17.43 -2.22
C GLU A 79 -9.88 -17.89 -3.40
N LEU A 80 -8.75 -17.22 -3.63
CA LEU A 80 -7.80 -17.61 -4.67
C LEU A 80 -7.13 -18.96 -4.37
N LEU A 81 -6.81 -19.22 -3.11
CA LEU A 81 -6.18 -20.48 -2.69
C LEU A 81 -7.14 -21.68 -2.77
N LYS A 82 -8.46 -21.46 -2.67
CA LYS A 82 -9.47 -22.51 -2.81
C LYS A 82 -9.68 -22.98 -4.25
N ASN A 83 -9.22 -22.23 -5.25
CA ASN A 83 -9.35 -22.57 -6.66
C ASN A 83 -7.98 -22.92 -7.31
N PRO A 84 -7.70 -24.20 -7.58
CA PRO A 84 -6.39 -24.65 -8.09
C PRO A 84 -5.97 -23.99 -9.41
N GLU A 85 -6.93 -23.70 -10.30
CA GLU A 85 -6.71 -23.05 -11.60
C GLU A 85 -6.21 -21.61 -11.45
N VAL A 86 -6.64 -20.93 -10.38
CA VAL A 86 -6.36 -19.50 -10.12
C VAL A 86 -5.06 -19.31 -9.33
N SER A 87 -4.50 -20.37 -8.74
CA SER A 87 -3.21 -20.34 -8.03
C SER A 87 -2.06 -19.80 -8.89
N ARG A 88 -2.16 -19.91 -10.22
CA ARG A 88 -1.20 -19.37 -11.18
C ARG A 88 -1.12 -17.84 -11.13
N ILE A 89 -2.15 -17.13 -10.67
CA ILE A 89 -2.12 -15.67 -10.47
C ILE A 89 -1.15 -15.28 -9.33
N LEU A 90 -1.01 -16.13 -8.31
CA LEU A 90 -0.08 -15.90 -7.21
C LEU A 90 1.39 -16.13 -7.59
N SER A 91 1.66 -16.75 -8.74
CA SER A 91 3.03 -17.04 -9.20
C SER A 91 3.88 -15.79 -9.51
N GLY A 92 3.22 -14.64 -9.74
CA GLY A 92 3.88 -13.33 -9.93
C GLY A 92 3.82 -12.42 -8.69
N VAL A 93 3.13 -12.84 -7.62
CA VAL A 93 3.14 -12.12 -6.35
C VAL A 93 4.41 -12.51 -5.62
N LEU A 94 5.29 -11.54 -5.34
CA LEU A 94 6.43 -11.75 -4.45
C LEU A 94 5.91 -12.09 -3.06
N ILE A 95 5.74 -13.38 -2.79
CA ILE A 95 5.48 -13.86 -1.44
C ILE A 95 6.82 -13.85 -0.71
N PHE A 96 7.08 -12.77 0.04
CA PHE A 96 8.14 -12.77 1.02
C PHE A 96 7.75 -13.72 2.15
N PHE A 97 8.00 -15.01 1.98
CA PHE A 97 8.15 -15.91 3.11
C PHE A 97 9.47 -15.53 3.79
N SER A 98 9.45 -14.50 4.64
CA SER A 98 10.46 -14.43 5.68
C SER A 98 10.29 -15.70 6.51
N SER A 99 11.32 -16.54 6.56
CA SER A 99 11.36 -17.83 7.26
C SER A 99 11.20 -17.72 8.79
N SER A 100 10.70 -16.60 9.31
CA SER A 100 10.56 -16.31 10.75
C SER A 100 9.12 -16.01 11.21
N LEU A 101 8.09 -16.36 10.44
CA LEU A 101 6.69 -16.29 10.91
C LEU A 101 6.15 -17.66 11.35
N TYR A 102 6.85 -18.32 12.28
CA TYR A 102 6.34 -19.50 13.00
C TYR A 102 6.66 -19.42 14.49
N TYR A 103 6.18 -18.39 15.20
CA TYR A 103 5.79 -18.52 16.61
C TYR A 103 5.21 -17.18 17.08
N LEU A 104 3.93 -17.17 17.45
CA LEU A 104 3.33 -16.39 18.55
C LEU A 104 1.80 -16.49 18.47
N SER A 105 1.31 -17.73 18.47
CA SER A 105 -0.04 -18.06 18.93
C SER A 105 0.09 -19.29 19.81
N LYS A 106 0.39 -19.02 21.08
CA LYS A 106 0.06 -19.79 22.29
C LYS A 106 1.02 -19.38 23.40
N ARG A 107 0.62 -18.37 24.18
CA ARG A 107 0.62 -18.45 25.64
C ARG A 107 -0.19 -17.28 26.18
N SER A 108 -1.39 -17.62 26.64
CA SER A 108 -2.08 -16.92 27.71
C SER A 108 -1.25 -17.01 28.99
N PHE A 109 -1.24 -15.91 29.76
CA PHE A 109 -0.55 -15.68 31.04
C PHE A 109 0.97 -15.51 30.98
#